data_AF-A0A946RFI3-F1
#
_entry.id   AF-A0A946RFI3-F1
#
_cell.length_a   1.000
_cell.length_b   1.000
_cell.length_c   1.000
_cell.angle_alpha   90.00
_cell.angle_beta   90.00
_cell.angle_gamma   90.00
#
_symmetry.space_group_name_H-M   'P 1'
#
loop_
_entity.id
_entity.type
_entity.pdbx_description
1 polymer ?
#
loop_
_entity_poly.entity_id
_entity_poly.type
_entity_poly.pdbx_seq_one_letter_code
_entity_poly.pdbx_strand_id
1 'polypeptide(L)'
;MQNAKPLNRNYFSKYIVIGTFSILLYGCNSNYIKIITEDDYDKKENVESSESNSQINIDELLLEKESIVLTNSNTIKKIAVLLPMTGKYSKIGKSIYNGIEIELNIIPDERKPKIIIYDTGDDDLNLKNIYSQMLINNIDFVIGPLQKSLINKITRYGQDSLPILSLNYSDKISEKLNSVYQFGLLPEDEAICIAEKAIIDGNSNASLLFPDNKWGKRIANSFSFRFEELGGTIIDVIAYEEDNKKINNSIKSLLKIEKSIERKNKIQNILNIKLQYRPYIINNLDMVFSVGTAKEMRAIKPQFNFNYAEDLPFYSTSHIYNGVNNKEINEDLNDIKFCDIPWLYNNNNLVEKNIFLESSEKKDLLRFVALGMDSIKIIRNINDLKLFKNKYLSGSSGYLQLDEFNKIRRDLIIIKFKNGIAKKVSF
;
A
#
# COMPACT_ATOMS: atom_id res chain seq x y z
N MET A 1 79.50 -4.29 23.92
CA MET A 1 79.42 -3.06 24.74
C MET A 1 77.95 -2.63 24.73
N GLN A 2 77.25 -2.93 25.83
CA GLN A 2 76.60 -1.96 26.74
C GLN A 2 75.40 -1.25 26.10
N ASN A 3 74.15 -1.63 26.41
CA ASN A 3 73.37 -1.42 27.65
C ASN A 3 72.39 -0.25 27.48
N ALA A 4 71.09 -0.55 27.42
CA ALA A 4 70.06 0.01 28.31
C ALA A 4 68.66 -0.54 27.96
N LYS A 5 67.97 -1.10 28.97
CA LYS A 5 66.51 -1.36 29.05
C LYS A 5 65.82 -0.12 29.70
N PRO A 6 64.50 -0.13 30.01
CA PRO A 6 63.35 -0.07 29.11
C PRO A 6 62.34 1.03 29.55
N LEU A 7 61.27 1.29 28.79
CA LEU A 7 60.04 1.87 29.37
C LEU A 7 58.78 1.38 28.64
N ASN A 8 57.84 0.92 29.46
CA ASN A 8 56.50 0.41 29.15
C ASN A 8 55.60 1.50 28.56
N ARG A 9 54.77 1.18 27.56
CA ARG A 9 53.37 0.69 27.70
C ARG A 9 52.52 1.06 26.45
N ASN A 10 51.82 0.03 25.98
CA ASN A 10 50.42 0.04 25.51
C ASN A 10 50.03 0.42 24.07
N TYR A 11 49.10 -0.42 23.60
CA TYR A 11 48.19 -0.35 22.45
C TYR A 11 48.79 -0.57 21.06
N PHE A 12 48.76 -1.82 20.60
CA PHE A 12 48.33 -2.20 19.25
C PHE A 12 48.29 -3.73 19.16
N SER A 13 47.11 -4.32 19.34
CA SER A 13 46.84 -5.71 19.00
C SER A 13 45.63 -5.77 18.09
N LYS A 14 45.74 -6.58 17.03
CA LYS A 14 44.71 -7.05 16.09
C LYS A 14 44.48 -6.20 14.83
N TYR A 15 45.35 -6.37 13.83
CA TYR A 15 44.97 -6.30 12.41
C TYR A 15 45.92 -7.15 11.55
N ILE A 16 45.87 -8.49 11.69
CA ILE A 16 46.37 -9.41 10.65
C ILE A 16 45.51 -10.69 10.70
N VAL A 17 44.42 -10.70 9.93
CA VAL A 17 43.97 -11.87 9.13
C VAL A 17 43.21 -11.26 7.93
N ILE A 18 43.95 -10.95 6.87
CA ILE A 18 43.40 -10.71 5.53
C ILE A 18 43.60 -12.00 4.77
N GLY A 19 42.53 -12.59 4.25
CA GLY A 19 42.64 -13.73 3.34
C GLY A 19 41.38 -14.57 3.29
N THR A 20 40.60 -14.35 2.24
CA THR A 20 39.65 -15.31 1.65
C THR A 20 38.41 -15.70 2.47
N PHE A 21 37.36 -14.87 2.44
CA PHE A 21 35.95 -15.33 2.44
C PHE A 21 35.04 -14.12 2.12
N SER A 22 34.85 -13.79 0.83
CA SER A 22 33.89 -12.74 0.42
C SER A 22 33.30 -12.95 -0.98
N ILE A 23 33.22 -14.19 -1.45
CA ILE A 23 32.50 -14.51 -2.68
C ILE A 23 31.71 -15.78 -2.40
N LEU A 24 30.39 -15.64 -2.16
CA LEU A 24 29.31 -16.65 -2.18
C LEU A 24 28.21 -16.46 -1.10
N LEU A 25 27.83 -15.21 -0.81
CA LEU A 25 26.52 -14.91 -0.20
C LEU A 25 25.79 -13.84 -1.03
N TYR A 26 25.69 -14.07 -2.34
CA TYR A 26 24.56 -13.57 -3.12
C TYR A 26 23.48 -14.65 -3.10
N GLY A 27 22.94 -14.90 -1.91
CA GLY A 27 21.70 -15.64 -1.77
C GLY A 27 20.55 -14.74 -2.19
N CYS A 28 19.69 -15.21 -3.08
CA CYS A 28 18.43 -14.58 -3.44
C CYS A 28 17.59 -14.30 -2.16
N ASN A 29 17.70 -13.09 -1.62
CA ASN A 29 16.70 -12.56 -0.68
C ASN A 29 15.66 -11.81 -1.51
N SER A 30 14.79 -12.57 -2.18
CA SER A 30 13.50 -12.07 -2.66
C SER A 30 12.49 -12.56 -1.64
N ASN A 31 12.21 -11.75 -0.61
CA ASN A 31 11.12 -12.03 0.32
C ASN A 31 9.81 -11.87 -0.45
N TYR A 32 9.32 -12.99 -0.98
CA TYR A 32 8.14 -13.07 -1.82
C TYR A 32 6.89 -12.93 -0.96
N ILE A 33 6.25 -11.76 -1.01
CA ILE A 33 4.90 -11.59 -0.44
C ILE A 33 3.89 -12.10 -1.48
N LYS A 34 3.35 -13.30 -1.23
CA LYS A 34 2.25 -13.85 -2.03
C LYS A 34 0.98 -13.03 -1.79
N ILE A 35 0.64 -12.13 -2.70
CA ILE A 35 -0.70 -11.51 -2.72
C ILE A 35 -1.68 -12.53 -3.29
N ILE A 36 -2.62 -12.96 -2.46
CA ILE A 36 -3.71 -13.87 -2.83
C ILE A 36 -4.69 -13.12 -3.74
N THR A 37 -4.80 -13.54 -4.99
CA THR A 37 -5.84 -13.08 -5.94
C THR A 37 -7.06 -14.02 -5.94
N GLU A 38 -8.16 -13.63 -6.60
CA GLU A 38 -9.45 -14.35 -6.60
C GLU A 38 -9.31 -15.86 -6.92
N ASP A 39 -8.32 -16.24 -7.75
CA ASP A 39 -8.09 -17.63 -8.21
C ASP A 39 -7.31 -18.52 -7.20
N ASP A 40 -6.71 -17.96 -6.16
CA ASP A 40 -5.94 -18.73 -5.16
C ASP A 40 -6.84 -19.43 -4.12
N TYR A 41 -8.12 -19.04 -4.01
CA TYR A 41 -9.04 -19.55 -2.98
C TYR A 41 -9.85 -20.77 -3.41
N ASP A 42 -10.18 -20.91 -4.71
CA ASP A 42 -10.93 -22.07 -5.23
C ASP A 42 -10.07 -23.36 -5.30
N LYS A 43 -8.80 -23.30 -4.88
CA LYS A 43 -7.86 -24.43 -4.85
C LYS A 43 -7.45 -24.91 -3.46
N LYS A 44 -8.13 -24.48 -2.39
CA LYS A 44 -7.89 -25.02 -1.03
C LYS A 44 -8.74 -26.27 -0.75
N GLU A 45 -8.53 -27.33 -1.52
CA GLU A 45 -8.71 -28.69 -1.03
C GLU A 45 -7.48 -29.51 -1.45
N ASN A 46 -6.72 -29.97 -0.46
CA ASN A 46 -5.53 -30.82 -0.54
C ASN A 46 -4.22 -30.18 -1.05
N VAL A 47 -3.50 -29.49 -0.16
CA VAL A 47 -2.03 -29.44 -0.23
C VAL A 47 -1.47 -29.65 1.18
N GLU A 48 -0.78 -30.77 1.36
CA GLU A 48 -0.02 -31.10 2.56
C GLU A 48 1.07 -30.04 2.83
N SER A 49 1.23 -29.72 4.11
CA SER A 49 2.19 -28.75 4.64
C SER A 49 3.63 -29.19 4.36
N SER A 50 4.30 -28.47 3.45
CA SER A 50 5.76 -28.32 3.50
C SER A 50 6.06 -26.98 4.17
N GLU A 51 6.57 -27.04 5.39
CA GLU A 51 7.05 -25.90 6.15
C GLU A 51 8.29 -25.31 5.44
N SER A 52 8.14 -24.15 4.81
CA SER A 52 9.25 -23.23 4.62
C SER A 52 9.06 -22.06 5.59
N ASN A 53 9.65 -22.16 6.78
CA ASN A 53 9.78 -21.03 7.69
C ASN A 53 10.76 -20.01 7.10
N SER A 54 10.30 -19.17 6.18
CA SER A 54 10.93 -17.89 5.88
C SER A 54 10.43 -16.87 6.88
N GLN A 55 10.97 -16.90 8.10
CA GLN A 55 10.66 -15.88 9.10
C GLN A 55 11.29 -14.57 8.61
N ILE A 56 10.45 -13.63 8.19
CA ILE A 56 10.89 -12.36 7.60
C ILE A 56 11.55 -11.53 8.70
N ASN A 57 12.77 -11.05 8.45
CA ASN A 57 13.53 -10.30 9.43
C ASN A 57 12.97 -8.88 9.55
N ILE A 58 12.46 -8.53 10.74
CA ILE A 58 11.94 -7.19 11.05
C ILE A 58 12.99 -6.10 10.82
N ASP A 59 14.28 -6.41 10.99
CA ASP A 59 15.37 -5.47 10.73
C ASP A 59 15.36 -4.98 9.27
N GLU A 60 14.96 -5.83 8.32
CA GLU A 60 14.87 -5.48 6.90
C GLU A 60 13.79 -4.43 6.63
N LEU A 61 12.71 -4.42 7.41
CA LEU A 61 11.63 -3.43 7.32
C LEU A 61 12.08 -2.05 7.82
N LEU A 62 13.07 -2.02 8.72
CA LEU A 62 13.59 -0.80 9.34
C LEU A 62 14.80 -0.20 8.60
N LEU A 63 15.35 -0.92 7.61
CA LEU A 63 16.47 -0.41 6.81
C LEU A 63 16.07 0.83 6.01
N GLU A 64 17.00 1.80 5.96
CA GLU A 64 16.83 2.97 5.12
C GLU A 64 16.80 2.56 3.65
N LYS A 65 15.73 2.93 2.96
CA LYS A 65 15.48 2.50 1.58
C LYS A 65 16.43 3.24 0.64
N GLU A 66 17.42 2.53 0.12
CA GLU A 66 18.32 3.07 -0.91
C GLU A 66 17.53 3.42 -2.16
N SER A 67 17.53 4.71 -2.50
CA SER A 67 16.85 5.19 -3.70
C SER A 67 17.74 5.09 -4.93
N ILE A 68 17.12 4.77 -6.06
CA ILE A 68 17.73 4.87 -7.38
C ILE A 68 18.04 6.35 -7.62
N VAL A 69 19.33 6.67 -7.74
CA VAL A 69 19.76 7.95 -8.26
C VAL A 69 19.37 7.98 -9.73
N LEU A 70 18.40 8.83 -10.08
CA LEU A 70 17.83 8.93 -11.42
C LEU A 70 18.92 9.21 -12.47
N THR A 71 19.35 8.18 -13.19
CA THR A 71 20.35 8.31 -14.26
C THR A 71 19.75 8.67 -15.61
N ASN A 72 18.42 8.78 -15.72
CA ASN A 72 17.70 9.19 -16.95
C ASN A 72 18.18 8.43 -18.20
N SER A 73 18.33 7.10 -18.10
CA SER A 73 19.05 6.31 -19.12
C SER A 73 18.22 5.90 -20.34
N ASN A 74 16.89 6.10 -20.38
CA ASN A 74 16.05 5.73 -21.53
C ASN A 74 15.50 6.95 -22.29
N THR A 75 15.81 7.03 -23.58
CA THR A 75 15.22 8.02 -24.49
C THR A 75 13.90 7.52 -25.07
N ILE A 76 12.83 7.56 -24.26
CA ILE A 76 11.46 7.35 -24.75
C ILE A 76 11.02 8.61 -25.48
N LYS A 77 10.63 8.51 -26.76
CA LYS A 77 10.24 9.66 -27.59
C LYS A 77 8.74 9.73 -27.84
N LYS A 78 8.04 8.60 -27.92
CA LYS A 78 6.59 8.51 -28.16
C LYS A 78 5.93 7.55 -27.19
N ILE A 79 4.91 8.04 -26.49
CA ILE A 79 4.13 7.26 -25.53
C ILE A 79 2.68 7.22 -25.99
N ALA A 80 2.11 6.02 -26.03
CA ALA A 80 0.66 5.87 -26.15
C ALA A 80 0.03 5.79 -24.76
N VAL A 81 -1.04 6.55 -24.54
CA VAL A 81 -1.78 6.57 -23.27
C VAL A 81 -3.19 6.05 -23.51
N LEU A 82 -3.52 4.89 -22.93
CA LEU A 82 -4.81 4.24 -23.03
C LEU A 82 -5.58 4.47 -21.72
N LEU A 83 -6.47 5.46 -21.73
CA LEU A 83 -7.24 5.84 -20.55
C LEU A 83 -8.71 6.06 -20.94
N PRO A 84 -9.66 5.82 -20.01
CA PRO A 84 -11.05 6.19 -20.24
C PRO A 84 -11.13 7.73 -20.17
N MET A 85 -11.19 8.38 -21.32
CA MET A 85 -11.37 9.84 -21.42
C MET A 85 -12.86 10.21 -21.53
N THR A 86 -13.68 9.24 -21.93
CA THR A 86 -15.16 9.30 -21.94
C THR A 86 -15.77 8.20 -21.06
N GLY A 87 -17.09 8.27 -20.84
CA GLY A 87 -17.83 7.28 -20.08
C GLY A 87 -17.81 7.44 -18.55
N LYS A 88 -18.29 6.42 -17.85
CA LYS A 88 -18.39 6.27 -16.39
C LYS A 88 -17.03 6.46 -15.70
N TYR A 89 -15.95 5.97 -16.30
CA TYR A 89 -14.61 6.06 -15.72
C TYR A 89 -13.82 7.30 -16.14
N SER A 90 -14.43 8.21 -16.91
CA SER A 90 -13.76 9.42 -17.44
C SER A 90 -13.11 10.30 -16.40
N LYS A 91 -13.73 10.45 -15.21
CA LYS A 91 -13.18 11.24 -14.11
C LYS A 91 -11.83 10.68 -13.61
N ILE A 92 -11.73 9.35 -13.52
CA ILE A 92 -10.49 8.68 -13.11
C ILE A 92 -9.43 8.80 -14.21
N GLY A 93 -9.78 8.46 -15.46
CA GLY A 93 -8.84 8.55 -16.58
C GLY A 93 -8.28 9.96 -16.78
N LYS A 94 -9.12 10.99 -16.73
CA LYS A 94 -8.66 12.39 -16.78
C LYS A 94 -7.74 12.77 -15.63
N SER A 95 -8.00 12.27 -14.41
CA SER A 95 -7.15 12.56 -13.24
C SER A 95 -5.76 11.92 -13.38
N ILE A 96 -5.69 10.70 -13.90
CA ILE A 96 -4.42 10.06 -14.24
C ILE A 96 -3.69 10.86 -15.32
N TYR A 97 -4.41 11.26 -16.38
CA TYR A 97 -3.82 12.04 -17.47
C TYR A 97 -3.26 13.39 -16.97
N ASN A 98 -3.97 14.09 -16.09
CA ASN A 98 -3.45 15.31 -15.46
C ASN A 98 -2.14 15.05 -14.70
N GLY A 99 -2.04 13.91 -14.00
CA GLY A 99 -0.79 13.50 -13.33
C GLY A 99 0.35 13.27 -14.31
N ILE A 100 0.07 12.66 -15.46
CA ILE A 100 1.03 12.50 -16.55
C ILE A 100 1.51 13.88 -17.03
N GLU A 101 0.60 14.83 -17.25
CA GLU A 101 0.95 16.18 -17.70
C GLU A 101 1.82 16.94 -16.71
N ILE A 102 1.55 16.82 -15.40
CA ILE A 102 2.39 17.41 -14.35
C ILE A 102 3.84 16.91 -14.48
N GLU A 103 4.03 15.60 -14.53
CA GLU A 103 5.38 15.03 -14.63
C GLU A 103 6.07 15.41 -15.94
N LEU A 104 5.33 15.45 -17.05
CA LEU A 104 5.84 15.87 -18.35
C LEU A 104 6.26 17.36 -18.40
N ASN A 105 5.68 18.22 -17.57
CA ASN A 105 6.05 19.63 -17.49
C ASN A 105 7.33 19.88 -16.69
N ILE A 106 7.77 18.90 -15.90
CA ILE A 106 9.07 18.94 -15.20
C ILE A 106 10.21 18.53 -16.14
N ILE A 107 9.91 17.77 -17.20
CA ILE A 107 10.90 17.29 -18.17
C ILE A 107 11.25 18.42 -19.17
N PRO A 108 12.54 18.71 -19.41
CA PRO A 108 12.95 19.67 -20.45
C PRO A 108 12.39 19.30 -21.83
N ASP A 109 11.98 20.29 -22.62
CA ASP A 109 11.29 20.09 -23.91
C ASP A 109 12.07 19.18 -24.88
N GLU A 110 13.40 19.28 -24.91
CA GLU A 110 14.27 18.44 -25.76
C GLU A 110 14.17 16.93 -25.46
N ARG A 111 13.78 16.59 -24.22
CA ARG A 111 13.66 15.22 -23.73
C ARG A 111 12.20 14.83 -23.46
N LYS A 112 11.25 15.72 -23.73
CA LYS A 112 9.83 15.53 -23.46
C LYS A 112 9.24 14.57 -24.50
N PRO A 113 8.71 13.40 -24.09
CA PRO A 113 8.09 12.47 -25.03
C PRO A 113 6.78 13.04 -25.58
N LYS A 114 6.50 12.75 -26.85
CA LYS A 114 5.20 13.03 -27.48
C LYS A 114 4.15 12.03 -26.98
N ILE A 115 3.04 12.54 -26.46
CA ILE A 115 1.92 11.72 -26.01
C ILE A 115 0.89 11.57 -27.13
N ILE A 116 0.40 10.34 -27.33
CA ILE A 116 -0.75 10.03 -28.19
C ILE A 116 -1.81 9.35 -27.33
N ILE A 117 -2.96 9.99 -27.18
CA ILE A 117 -4.04 9.49 -26.32
C ILE A 117 -4.96 8.61 -27.15
N TYR A 118 -5.30 7.45 -26.59
CA TYR A 118 -6.31 6.54 -27.10
C TYR A 118 -7.40 6.41 -26.03
N ASP A 119 -8.56 6.99 -26.30
CA ASP A 119 -9.70 6.91 -25.38
C ASP A 119 -10.24 5.48 -25.32
N THR A 120 -10.31 4.92 -24.11
CA THR A 120 -10.85 3.58 -23.89
C THR A 120 -12.34 3.50 -23.64
N GLY A 121 -13.00 4.62 -23.36
CA GLY A 121 -14.42 4.66 -23.01
C GLY A 121 -14.79 3.69 -21.87
N ASP A 122 -16.01 3.14 -21.93
CA ASP A 122 -16.53 2.23 -20.91
C ASP A 122 -16.42 0.73 -21.24
N ASP A 123 -16.47 0.29 -22.51
CA ASP A 123 -15.93 -0.99 -23.02
C ASP A 123 -16.20 -1.19 -24.54
N ASP A 124 -15.58 -2.23 -25.12
CA ASP A 124 -15.60 -2.71 -26.53
C ASP A 124 -14.96 -1.82 -27.60
N LEU A 125 -13.77 -1.30 -27.26
CA LEU A 125 -12.80 -0.90 -28.27
C LEU A 125 -12.34 -2.09 -29.12
N ASN A 126 -12.13 -1.84 -30.41
CA ASN A 126 -11.30 -2.69 -31.26
C ASN A 126 -9.82 -2.55 -30.86
N LEU A 127 -9.44 -3.16 -29.72
CA LEU A 127 -8.08 -3.14 -29.17
C LEU A 127 -7.04 -3.63 -30.18
N LYS A 128 -7.41 -4.57 -31.06
CA LYS A 128 -6.54 -5.04 -32.14
C LYS A 128 -6.20 -3.90 -33.09
N ASN A 129 -7.19 -3.11 -33.52
CA ASN A 129 -6.95 -1.95 -34.38
C ASN A 129 -6.09 -0.89 -33.68
N ILE A 130 -6.39 -0.58 -32.42
CA ILE A 130 -5.64 0.38 -31.62
C ILE A 130 -4.18 -0.06 -31.46
N TYR A 131 -3.95 -1.34 -31.16
CA TYR A 131 -2.61 -1.90 -31.05
C TYR A 131 -1.86 -1.83 -32.39
N SER A 132 -2.49 -2.18 -33.50
CA SER A 132 -1.90 -2.02 -34.84
C SER A 132 -1.55 -0.56 -35.15
N GLN A 133 -2.41 0.40 -34.76
CA GLN A 133 -2.12 1.83 -34.92
C GLN A 133 -0.92 2.28 -34.08
N MET A 134 -0.74 1.74 -32.87
CA MET A 134 0.42 2.03 -32.03
C MET A 134 1.73 1.54 -32.68
N LEU A 135 1.71 0.35 -33.28
CA LEU A 135 2.85 -0.17 -34.03
C LEU A 135 3.18 0.74 -35.24
N ILE A 136 2.16 1.13 -36.03
CA ILE A 136 2.34 2.03 -37.19
C ILE A 136 2.88 3.41 -36.76
N ASN A 137 2.44 3.92 -35.60
CA ASN A 137 2.88 5.22 -35.09
C ASN A 137 4.29 5.22 -34.47
N ASN A 138 4.96 4.06 -34.44
CA ASN A 138 6.26 3.84 -33.79
C ASN A 138 6.23 4.30 -32.33
N ILE A 139 5.26 3.81 -31.57
CA ILE A 139 5.19 4.04 -30.12
C ILE A 139 6.32 3.28 -29.43
N ASP A 140 7.03 3.93 -28.50
CA ASP A 140 8.13 3.32 -27.75
C ASP A 140 7.62 2.62 -26.48
N PHE A 141 6.55 3.14 -25.88
CA PHE A 141 5.98 2.63 -24.64
C PHE A 141 4.48 2.92 -24.53
N VAL A 142 3.74 2.01 -23.89
CA VAL A 142 2.31 2.16 -23.63
C VAL A 142 2.06 2.35 -22.14
N ILE A 143 1.29 3.37 -21.77
CA ILE A 143 0.74 3.56 -20.42
C ILE A 143 -0.75 3.24 -20.45
N GLY A 144 -1.19 2.34 -19.59
CA GLY A 144 -2.54 1.78 -19.57
C GLY A 144 -2.62 0.41 -20.24
N PRO A 145 -3.82 -0.19 -20.30
CA PRO A 145 -5.11 0.36 -19.86
C PRO A 145 -5.32 0.29 -18.34
N LEU A 146 -6.42 0.89 -17.88
CA LEU A 146 -6.84 0.91 -16.46
C LEU A 146 -7.79 -0.25 -16.09
N GLN A 147 -8.68 -0.62 -17.00
CA GLN A 147 -9.73 -1.62 -16.74
C GLN A 147 -9.15 -3.04 -16.84
N LYS A 148 -9.47 -3.89 -15.86
CA LYS A 148 -8.99 -5.28 -15.80
C LYS A 148 -9.38 -6.09 -17.05
N SER A 149 -10.57 -5.86 -17.62
CA SER A 149 -11.03 -6.49 -18.86
C SER A 149 -10.10 -6.22 -20.03
N LEU A 150 -9.70 -4.96 -20.21
CA LEU A 150 -8.79 -4.52 -21.28
C LEU A 150 -7.36 -4.99 -21.05
N ILE A 151 -6.88 -5.01 -19.80
CA ILE A 151 -5.54 -5.53 -19.46
C ILE A 151 -5.44 -7.00 -19.89
N ASN A 152 -6.44 -7.81 -19.55
CA ASN A 152 -6.48 -9.23 -19.93
C ASN A 152 -6.57 -9.46 -21.45
N LYS A 153 -7.14 -8.49 -22.20
CA LYS A 153 -7.21 -8.54 -23.66
C LYS A 153 -5.87 -8.12 -24.29
N ILE A 154 -5.27 -7.00 -23.86
CA ILE A 154 -4.06 -6.45 -24.47
C ILE A 154 -2.83 -7.35 -24.28
N THR A 155 -2.74 -8.03 -23.14
CA THR A 155 -1.62 -8.95 -22.83
C THR A 155 -1.61 -10.20 -23.71
N ARG A 156 -2.74 -10.55 -24.35
CA ARG A 156 -2.81 -11.64 -25.33
C ARG A 156 -2.28 -11.27 -26.70
N TYR A 157 -2.22 -9.98 -27.03
CA TYR A 157 -1.82 -9.49 -28.35
C TYR A 157 -0.37 -9.02 -28.41
N GLY A 158 0.24 -8.67 -27.27
CA GLY A 158 1.43 -7.81 -27.25
C GLY A 158 2.65 -8.35 -26.49
N GLN A 159 2.90 -9.65 -26.49
CA GLN A 159 3.94 -10.23 -25.63
C GLN A 159 5.38 -9.84 -25.99
N ASP A 160 5.70 -9.45 -27.23
CA ASP A 160 7.10 -9.34 -27.64
C ASP A 160 7.56 -8.00 -28.28
N SER A 161 6.66 -7.12 -28.73
CA SER A 161 7.08 -5.97 -29.57
C SER A 161 6.93 -4.59 -28.96
N LEU A 162 6.06 -4.41 -27.97
CA LEU A 162 5.73 -3.08 -27.43
C LEU A 162 5.58 -3.17 -25.91
N PRO A 163 6.46 -2.52 -25.13
CA PRO A 163 6.36 -2.57 -23.68
C PRO A 163 5.14 -1.79 -23.17
N ILE A 164 4.44 -2.37 -22.19
CA ILE A 164 3.19 -1.87 -21.64
C ILE A 164 3.32 -1.74 -20.12
N LEU A 165 2.96 -0.59 -19.57
CA LEU A 165 2.71 -0.38 -18.14
C LEU A 165 1.20 -0.28 -17.93
N SER A 166 0.55 -1.37 -17.54
CA SER A 166 -0.87 -1.32 -17.17
C SER A 166 -1.05 -0.54 -15.87
N LEU A 167 -2.17 0.18 -15.76
CA LEU A 167 -2.48 1.01 -14.60
C LEU A 167 -3.40 0.31 -13.58
N ASN A 168 -3.42 -1.01 -13.67
CA ASN A 168 -4.06 -1.93 -12.73
C ASN A 168 -3.41 -3.31 -12.91
N TYR A 169 -3.82 -4.26 -12.08
CA TYR A 169 -3.31 -5.62 -12.07
C TYR A 169 -4.28 -6.57 -12.74
N SER A 170 -3.73 -7.54 -13.45
CA SER A 170 -4.47 -8.68 -13.97
C SER A 170 -4.56 -9.76 -12.90
N ASP A 171 -5.76 -10.32 -12.75
CA ASP A 171 -5.97 -11.50 -11.91
C ASP A 171 -5.53 -12.80 -12.62
N LYS A 172 -5.28 -12.75 -13.94
CA LYS A 172 -4.97 -13.93 -14.78
C LYS A 172 -3.50 -14.06 -15.16
N ILE A 173 -2.68 -13.07 -14.85
CA ILE A 173 -1.24 -13.09 -15.10
C ILE A 173 -0.57 -13.67 -13.85
N SER A 174 -0.49 -15.00 -13.81
CA SER A 174 0.27 -15.75 -12.79
C SER A 174 1.75 -15.84 -13.13
N GLU A 175 2.11 -15.64 -14.39
CA GLU A 175 3.47 -15.78 -14.90
C GLU A 175 4.04 -14.45 -15.35
N LYS A 176 5.36 -14.31 -15.28
CA LYS A 176 6.06 -13.12 -15.73
C LYS A 176 5.89 -12.97 -17.25
N LEU A 177 5.12 -11.98 -17.68
CA LEU A 177 5.03 -11.60 -19.08
C LEU A 177 6.18 -10.68 -19.45
N ASN A 178 6.93 -11.04 -20.49
CA ASN A 178 7.95 -10.17 -21.04
C ASN A 178 7.31 -8.84 -21.48
N SER A 179 8.00 -7.74 -21.18
CA SER A 179 7.60 -6.38 -21.59
C SER A 179 6.25 -5.86 -21.07
N VAL A 180 5.52 -6.61 -20.24
CA VAL A 180 4.32 -6.12 -19.53
C VAL A 180 4.66 -5.88 -18.06
N TYR A 181 4.43 -4.65 -17.62
CA TYR A 181 4.56 -4.21 -16.23
C TYR A 181 3.18 -3.80 -15.71
N GLN A 182 2.95 -4.01 -14.42
CA GLN A 182 1.68 -3.74 -13.78
C GLN A 182 1.90 -2.76 -12.64
N PHE A 183 1.17 -1.65 -12.64
CA PHE A 183 1.24 -0.65 -11.59
C PHE A 183 -0.17 -0.17 -11.26
N GLY A 184 -0.49 -0.07 -9.99
CA GLY A 184 -1.81 0.40 -9.57
C GLY A 184 -1.87 0.64 -8.08
N LEU A 185 -2.94 1.29 -7.64
CA LEU A 185 -3.19 1.60 -6.25
C LEU A 185 -3.93 0.44 -5.59
N LEU A 186 -3.23 -0.64 -5.25
CA LEU A 186 -3.83 -1.77 -4.54
C LEU A 186 -4.08 -1.40 -3.07
N PRO A 187 -5.33 -1.55 -2.58
CA PRO A 187 -5.62 -1.46 -1.15
C PRO A 187 -4.89 -2.54 -0.33
N GLU A 188 -4.50 -3.65 -0.97
CA GLU A 188 -3.72 -4.72 -0.34
C GLU A 188 -2.31 -4.25 0.05
N ASP A 189 -1.67 -3.37 -0.73
CA ASP A 189 -0.37 -2.79 -0.35
C ASP A 189 -0.49 -1.97 0.94
N GLU A 190 -1.62 -1.26 1.12
CA GLU A 190 -1.89 -0.50 2.34
C GLU A 190 -2.12 -1.41 3.55
N ALA A 191 -2.79 -2.55 3.35
CA ALA A 191 -3.01 -3.56 4.38
C ALA A 191 -1.69 -4.19 4.84
N ILE A 192 -0.80 -4.53 3.89
CA ILE A 192 0.55 -5.06 4.16
C ILE A 192 1.37 -4.03 4.94
N CYS A 193 1.40 -2.78 4.47
CA CYS A 193 2.11 -1.68 5.15
C CYS A 193 1.63 -1.48 6.59
N ILE A 194 0.33 -1.63 6.85
CA ILE A 194 -0.23 -1.51 8.19
C ILE A 194 0.04 -2.72 9.07
N ALA A 195 0.06 -3.94 8.52
CA ALA A 195 0.48 -5.12 9.25
C ALA A 195 1.94 -5.02 9.72
N GLU A 196 2.83 -4.57 8.83
CA GLU A 196 4.24 -4.31 9.17
C GLU A 196 4.37 -3.27 10.28
N LYS A 197 3.68 -2.14 10.12
CA LYS A 197 3.69 -1.07 11.12
C LYS A 197 3.14 -1.54 12.47
N ALA A 198 2.08 -2.34 12.46
CA ALA A 198 1.49 -2.88 13.69
C ALA A 198 2.47 -3.73 14.50
N ILE A 199 3.22 -4.63 13.83
CA ILE A 199 4.25 -5.47 14.46
C ILE A 199 5.39 -4.62 15.02
N ILE A 200 5.87 -3.64 14.24
CA ILE A 200 6.93 -2.71 14.66
C ILE A 200 6.49 -1.87 15.87
N ASP A 201 5.22 -1.49 15.92
CA ASP A 201 4.62 -0.81 17.07
C ASP A 201 4.41 -1.74 18.29
N GLY A 202 4.84 -3.01 18.21
CA GLY A 202 4.80 -3.98 19.29
C GLY A 202 3.47 -4.72 19.45
N ASN A 203 2.54 -4.58 18.49
CA ASN A 203 1.25 -5.25 18.56
C ASN A 203 1.40 -6.68 18.05
N SER A 204 1.13 -7.66 18.90
CA SER A 204 1.25 -9.09 18.54
C SER A 204 -0.11 -9.75 18.31
N ASN A 205 -1.19 -9.12 18.78
CA ASN A 205 -2.53 -9.67 18.71
C ASN A 205 -3.51 -8.64 18.14
N ALA A 206 -4.14 -8.96 17.03
CA ALA A 206 -5.04 -8.06 16.32
C ALA A 206 -6.45 -8.65 16.18
N SER A 207 -7.45 -7.78 16.28
CA SER A 207 -8.82 -8.09 15.85
C SER A 207 -9.20 -7.25 14.64
N LEU A 208 -9.95 -7.84 13.73
CA LEU A 208 -10.31 -7.25 12.45
C LEU A 208 -11.80 -6.92 12.38
N LEU A 209 -12.11 -5.73 11.88
CA LEU A 209 -13.47 -5.27 11.61
C LEU A 209 -13.56 -4.70 10.19
N PHE A 210 -14.30 -5.35 9.29
CA PHE A 210 -14.38 -4.96 7.87
C PHE A 210 -15.82 -5.05 7.35
N PRO A 211 -16.20 -4.34 6.28
CA PRO A 211 -17.56 -4.43 5.76
C PRO A 211 -17.79 -5.79 5.10
N ASP A 212 -19.00 -6.34 5.22
CA ASP A 212 -19.38 -7.64 4.64
C ASP A 212 -19.54 -7.55 3.10
N ASN A 213 -18.42 -7.37 2.42
CA ASN A 213 -18.33 -7.34 0.97
C ASN A 213 -16.96 -7.84 0.48
N LYS A 214 -16.86 -8.10 -0.82
CA LYS A 214 -15.62 -8.62 -1.44
C LYS A 214 -14.41 -7.73 -1.19
N TRP A 215 -14.58 -6.40 -1.19
CA TRP A 215 -13.49 -5.45 -1.00
C TRP A 215 -12.94 -5.51 0.44
N GLY A 216 -13.82 -5.46 1.45
CA GLY A 216 -13.45 -5.57 2.85
C GLY A 216 -12.74 -6.89 3.15
N LYS A 217 -13.27 -8.01 2.63
CA LYS A 217 -12.66 -9.33 2.80
C LYS A 217 -11.26 -9.45 2.19
N ARG A 218 -11.02 -8.87 1.01
CA ARG A 218 -9.69 -8.88 0.36
C ARG A 218 -8.64 -8.14 1.19
N ILE A 219 -8.99 -6.97 1.71
CA ILE A 219 -8.10 -6.15 2.54
C ILE A 219 -7.83 -6.84 3.88
N ALA A 220 -8.88 -7.34 4.55
CA ALA A 220 -8.77 -8.09 5.79
C ALA A 220 -7.83 -9.29 5.64
N ASN A 221 -8.01 -10.10 4.58
CA ASN A 221 -7.15 -11.24 4.30
C ASN A 221 -5.69 -10.84 4.04
N SER A 222 -5.46 -9.75 3.30
CA SER A 222 -4.10 -9.26 3.01
C SER A 222 -3.39 -8.79 4.28
N PHE A 223 -4.11 -8.13 5.20
CA PHE A 223 -3.58 -7.77 6.50
C PHE A 223 -3.29 -9.02 7.34
N SER A 224 -4.26 -9.93 7.50
CA SER A 224 -4.11 -11.14 8.31
C SER A 224 -2.91 -11.96 7.88
N PHE A 225 -2.78 -12.23 6.57
CA PHE A 225 -1.67 -13.00 6.03
C PHE A 225 -0.32 -12.37 6.39
N ARG A 226 -0.15 -11.07 6.14
CA ARG A 226 1.11 -10.37 6.43
C ARG A 226 1.39 -10.29 7.93
N PHE A 227 0.37 -10.03 8.74
CA PHE A 227 0.52 -9.90 10.18
C PHE A 227 0.92 -11.23 10.83
N GLU A 228 0.31 -12.34 10.40
CA GLU A 228 0.65 -13.70 10.86
C GLU A 228 2.02 -14.16 10.36
N GLU A 229 2.39 -13.83 9.11
CA GLU A 229 3.72 -14.10 8.55
C GLU A 229 4.85 -13.42 9.38
N LEU A 230 4.56 -12.25 9.94
CA LEU A 230 5.47 -11.50 10.81
C LEU A 230 5.42 -11.95 12.29
N GLY A 231 4.67 -13.01 12.60
CA GLY A 231 4.56 -13.60 13.95
C GLY A 231 3.43 -13.04 14.81
N GLY A 232 2.57 -12.18 14.26
CA GLY A 232 1.34 -11.75 14.90
C GLY A 232 0.26 -12.83 14.92
N THR A 233 -0.77 -12.63 15.72
CA THR A 233 -1.93 -13.55 15.84
C THR A 233 -3.22 -12.78 15.63
N ILE A 234 -4.11 -13.32 14.80
CA ILE A 234 -5.46 -12.78 14.63
C ILE A 234 -6.40 -13.42 15.66
N ILE A 235 -6.95 -12.59 16.56
CA ILE A 235 -7.81 -13.03 17.67
C ILE A 235 -9.25 -13.20 17.23
N ASP A 236 -9.79 -12.22 16.49
CA ASP A 236 -11.15 -12.27 15.94
C ASP A 236 -11.20 -11.53 14.60
N VAL A 237 -12.11 -11.99 13.74
CA VAL A 237 -12.37 -11.41 12.41
C VAL A 237 -13.88 -11.25 12.26
N ILE A 238 -14.37 -10.01 12.27
CA ILE A 238 -15.81 -9.71 12.21
C ILE A 238 -16.12 -8.87 10.99
N ALA A 239 -17.07 -9.36 10.19
CA ALA A 239 -17.70 -8.58 9.14
C ALA A 239 -18.84 -7.73 9.72
N TYR A 240 -18.96 -6.48 9.28
CA TYR A 240 -20.06 -5.59 9.68
C TYR A 240 -20.96 -5.25 8.49
N GLU A 241 -22.25 -5.06 8.79
CA GLU A 241 -23.22 -4.48 7.85
C GLU A 241 -23.31 -2.96 8.09
N GLU A 242 -23.70 -2.18 7.08
CA GLU A 242 -23.82 -0.70 7.13
C GLU A 242 -24.99 -0.18 8.04
N ASP A 243 -25.40 -0.94 9.05
CA ASP A 243 -26.37 -0.52 10.07
C ASP A 243 -25.66 -0.21 11.40
N ASN A 244 -25.84 1.01 11.92
CA ASN A 244 -25.15 1.47 13.14
C ASN A 244 -25.42 0.61 14.38
N LYS A 245 -26.63 0.06 14.55
CA LYS A 245 -26.93 -0.79 15.71
C LYS A 245 -26.22 -2.14 15.57
N LYS A 246 -26.19 -2.69 14.36
CA LYS A 246 -25.44 -3.91 14.05
C LYS A 246 -23.93 -3.70 14.24
N ILE A 247 -23.37 -2.58 13.77
CA ILE A 247 -21.96 -2.21 13.98
C ILE A 247 -21.63 -2.21 15.48
N ASN A 248 -22.43 -1.56 16.32
CA ASN A 248 -22.17 -1.51 17.76
C ASN A 248 -22.16 -2.91 18.40
N ASN A 249 -23.06 -3.80 17.95
CA ASN A 249 -23.08 -5.18 18.42
C ASN A 249 -21.84 -5.96 17.94
N SER A 250 -21.41 -5.77 16.69
CA SER A 250 -20.16 -6.32 16.18
C SER A 250 -18.94 -5.85 16.98
N ILE A 251 -18.90 -4.57 17.35
CA ILE A 251 -17.81 -3.99 18.17
C ILE A 251 -17.77 -4.61 19.56
N LYS A 252 -18.93 -4.72 20.24
CA LYS A 252 -18.98 -5.34 21.56
C LYS A 252 -18.50 -6.80 21.52
N SER A 253 -18.94 -7.53 20.50
CA SER A 253 -18.55 -8.92 20.27
C SER A 253 -17.05 -9.06 20.03
N LEU A 254 -16.48 -8.16 19.21
CA LEU A 254 -15.04 -8.08 18.94
C LEU A 254 -14.23 -7.84 20.22
N LEU A 255 -14.72 -6.95 21.08
CA LEU A 255 -14.06 -6.59 22.34
C LEU A 255 -14.36 -7.58 23.48
N LYS A 256 -15.28 -8.54 23.26
CA LYS A 256 -15.71 -9.56 24.24
C LYS A 256 -16.13 -8.98 25.60
N ILE A 257 -16.71 -7.78 25.61
CA ILE A 257 -17.03 -7.03 26.84
C ILE A 257 -18.39 -7.38 27.45
N GLU A 258 -19.25 -8.13 26.75
CA GLU A 258 -20.62 -8.42 27.20
C GLU A 258 -20.65 -9.16 28.52
N LYS A 259 -19.85 -10.24 28.66
CA LYS A 259 -19.75 -11.01 29.90
C LYS A 259 -19.28 -10.15 31.07
N SER A 260 -18.41 -9.19 30.78
CA SER A 260 -17.85 -8.24 31.74
C SER A 260 -18.96 -7.31 32.26
N ILE A 261 -19.76 -6.75 31.35
CA ILE A 261 -20.91 -5.89 31.65
C ILE A 261 -22.01 -6.67 32.39
N GLU A 262 -22.33 -7.90 31.96
CA GLU A 262 -23.31 -8.76 32.64
C GLU A 262 -22.91 -9.05 34.08
N ARG A 263 -21.63 -9.36 34.33
CA ARG A 263 -21.12 -9.59 35.68
C ARG A 263 -21.28 -8.35 36.55
N LYS A 264 -20.94 -7.15 36.03
CA LYS A 264 -21.16 -5.89 36.75
C LYS A 264 -22.63 -5.73 37.12
N ASN A 265 -23.54 -5.91 36.17
CA ASN A 265 -24.98 -5.74 36.41
C ASN A 265 -25.49 -6.71 37.48
N LYS A 266 -25.04 -7.98 37.46
CA LYS A 266 -25.37 -8.96 38.51
C LYS A 266 -24.91 -8.51 39.89
N ILE A 267 -23.65 -8.07 40.03
CA ILE A 267 -23.10 -7.63 41.34
C ILE A 267 -23.80 -6.35 41.82
N GLN A 268 -24.03 -5.39 40.94
CA GLN A 268 -24.73 -4.14 41.27
C GLN A 268 -26.17 -4.41 41.76
N ASN A 269 -26.87 -5.36 41.14
CA ASN A 269 -28.22 -5.76 41.57
C ASN A 269 -28.21 -6.46 42.94
N ILE A 270 -27.18 -7.26 43.24
CA ILE A 270 -27.03 -7.93 44.53
C ILE A 270 -26.71 -6.93 45.65
N LEU A 271 -25.79 -6.00 45.39
CA LEU A 271 -25.31 -5.06 46.40
C LEU A 271 -26.19 -3.80 46.54
N ASN A 272 -27.08 -3.57 45.56
CA ASN A 272 -27.93 -2.37 45.46
C ASN A 272 -27.16 -1.04 45.58
N ILE A 273 -25.91 -1.01 45.11
CA ILE A 273 -25.05 0.18 45.05
C ILE A 273 -24.59 0.41 43.62
N LYS A 274 -24.45 1.68 43.21
CA LYS A 274 -23.85 2.00 41.92
C LYS A 274 -22.35 1.67 41.95
N LEU A 275 -21.92 0.72 41.13
CA LEU A 275 -20.51 0.36 41.01
C LEU A 275 -19.81 1.24 39.97
N GLN A 276 -18.68 1.84 40.34
CA GLN A 276 -17.72 2.35 39.37
C GLN A 276 -17.05 1.15 38.70
N TYR A 277 -17.13 1.10 37.37
CA TYR A 277 -16.75 -0.09 36.61
C TYR A 277 -16.29 0.25 35.21
N ARG A 278 -15.11 -0.23 34.82
CA ARG A 278 -14.63 -0.25 33.44
C ARG A 278 -14.64 -1.72 32.96
N PRO A 279 -15.37 -2.06 31.88
CA PRO A 279 -15.32 -3.39 31.29
C PRO A 279 -13.89 -3.81 30.98
N TYR A 280 -13.60 -5.08 31.21
CA TYR A 280 -12.33 -5.68 30.84
C TYR A 280 -12.49 -6.27 29.44
N ILE A 281 -11.68 -5.82 28.50
CA ILE A 281 -11.57 -6.39 27.15
C ILE A 281 -10.85 -7.73 27.31
N ILE A 282 -11.55 -8.82 27.03
CA ILE A 282 -11.06 -10.17 27.30
C ILE A 282 -10.06 -10.59 26.21
N ASN A 283 -8.92 -11.14 26.68
CA ASN A 283 -7.73 -11.61 25.96
C ASN A 283 -6.89 -10.49 25.37
N ASN A 284 -5.58 -10.57 25.64
CA ASN A 284 -4.43 -10.04 24.91
C ASN A 284 -4.74 -9.38 23.55
N LEU A 285 -5.54 -8.32 23.50
CA LEU A 285 -5.90 -7.62 22.27
C LEU A 285 -5.06 -6.36 22.28
N ASP A 286 -4.06 -6.32 21.40
CA ASP A 286 -3.11 -5.22 21.36
C ASP A 286 -3.59 -4.12 20.41
N MET A 287 -4.38 -4.48 19.39
CA MET A 287 -4.86 -3.52 18.40
C MET A 287 -6.13 -3.95 17.68
N VAL A 288 -6.76 -2.98 17.01
CA VAL A 288 -7.82 -3.23 16.01
C VAL A 288 -7.36 -2.74 14.65
N PHE A 289 -7.47 -3.60 13.64
CA PHE A 289 -7.42 -3.21 12.24
C PHE A 289 -8.84 -3.13 11.71
N SER A 290 -9.27 -1.96 11.24
CA SER A 290 -10.59 -1.79 10.66
C SER A 290 -10.51 -1.29 9.22
N VAL A 291 -11.36 -1.85 8.36
CA VAL A 291 -11.49 -1.47 6.97
C VAL A 291 -12.82 -0.73 6.82
N GLY A 292 -12.81 0.42 6.16
CA GLY A 292 -14.02 1.19 5.93
C GLY A 292 -13.72 2.50 5.21
N THR A 293 -14.77 3.15 4.72
CA THR A 293 -14.72 4.50 4.15
C THR A 293 -14.60 5.55 5.25
N ALA A 294 -14.24 6.77 4.86
CA ALA A 294 -14.23 7.93 5.75
C ALA A 294 -15.57 8.17 6.46
N LYS A 295 -16.70 7.79 5.86
CA LYS A 295 -18.03 7.93 6.47
C LYS A 295 -18.24 6.87 7.55
N GLU A 296 -17.95 5.61 7.24
CA GLU A 296 -18.12 4.50 8.18
C GLU A 296 -17.18 4.62 9.37
N MET A 297 -15.91 4.98 9.13
CA MET A 297 -14.92 5.06 10.21
C MET A 297 -15.19 6.17 11.22
N ARG A 298 -15.84 7.26 10.79
CA ARG A 298 -16.33 8.30 11.70
C ARG A 298 -17.50 7.83 12.57
N ALA A 299 -18.23 6.79 12.15
CA ALA A 299 -19.25 6.15 12.98
C ALA A 299 -18.65 5.04 13.87
N ILE A 300 -17.67 4.28 13.36
CA ILE A 300 -17.06 3.14 14.04
C ILE A 300 -16.14 3.57 15.19
N LYS A 301 -15.19 4.49 14.95
CA LYS A 301 -14.18 4.84 15.96
C LYS A 301 -14.78 5.41 17.25
N PRO A 302 -15.78 6.32 17.21
CA PRO A 302 -16.46 6.77 18.43
C PRO A 302 -17.17 5.66 19.20
N GLN A 303 -17.69 4.62 18.51
CA GLN A 303 -18.32 3.48 19.17
C GLN A 303 -17.30 2.59 19.90
N PHE A 304 -16.08 2.44 19.38
CA PHE A 304 -15.00 1.80 20.13
C PHE A 304 -14.67 2.57 21.42
N ASN A 305 -14.51 3.90 21.30
CA ASN A 305 -14.24 4.76 22.46
C ASN A 305 -15.39 4.69 23.49
N PHE A 306 -16.65 4.67 23.04
CA PHE A 306 -17.81 4.49 23.91
C PHE A 306 -17.83 3.12 24.61
N ASN A 307 -17.32 2.09 23.95
CA ASN A 307 -17.18 0.73 24.50
C ASN A 307 -15.83 0.52 25.21
N TYR A 308 -15.25 1.59 25.78
CA TYR A 308 -14.07 1.57 26.66
C TYR A 308 -12.74 1.14 26.00
N ALA A 309 -12.67 1.22 24.68
CA ALA A 309 -11.50 0.91 23.86
C ALA A 309 -10.82 2.18 23.30
N GLU A 310 -10.88 3.30 24.02
CA GLU A 310 -10.24 4.57 23.64
C GLU A 310 -8.71 4.47 23.55
N ASP A 311 -8.10 3.68 24.44
CA ASP A 311 -6.64 3.50 24.53
C ASP A 311 -6.13 2.42 23.55
N LEU A 312 -7.03 1.69 22.88
CA LEU A 312 -6.67 0.60 21.99
C LEU A 312 -6.12 1.15 20.67
N PRO A 313 -4.87 0.81 20.29
CA PRO A 313 -4.31 1.15 18.98
C PRO A 313 -5.26 0.78 17.84
N PHE A 314 -5.50 1.75 16.96
CA PHE A 314 -6.48 1.63 15.89
C PHE A 314 -5.81 1.90 14.55
N TYR A 315 -5.92 0.94 13.63
CA TYR A 315 -5.29 1.00 12.32
C TYR A 315 -6.33 0.84 11.21
N SER A 316 -6.07 1.45 10.06
CA SER A 316 -6.94 1.36 8.89
C SER A 316 -6.18 1.64 7.59
N THR A 317 -6.89 1.69 6.46
CA THR A 317 -6.36 2.00 5.14
C THR A 317 -6.64 3.46 4.75
N SER A 318 -6.10 3.93 3.62
CA SER A 318 -6.23 5.32 3.16
C SER A 318 -7.67 5.74 2.83
N HIS A 319 -8.60 4.79 2.72
CA HIS A 319 -10.02 5.02 2.42
C HIS A 319 -10.76 5.82 3.49
N ILE A 320 -10.16 5.94 4.68
CA ILE A 320 -10.67 6.79 5.77
C ILE A 320 -10.43 8.29 5.52
N TYR A 321 -9.59 8.62 4.54
CA TYR A 321 -9.17 9.99 4.27
C TYR A 321 -9.17 10.31 2.77
N ASN A 322 -9.92 11.33 2.40
CA ASN A 322 -10.05 11.81 1.02
C ASN A 322 -8.97 12.85 0.62
N GLY A 323 -7.91 13.02 1.42
CA GLY A 323 -6.85 13.98 1.14
C GLY A 323 -7.19 15.45 1.44
N VAL A 324 -8.40 15.75 1.96
CA VAL A 324 -8.80 17.12 2.29
C VAL A 324 -8.86 17.31 3.80
N ASN A 325 -8.12 18.31 4.27
CA ASN A 325 -8.09 18.66 5.67
C ASN A 325 -9.39 19.37 6.07
N ASN A 326 -10.30 18.64 6.71
CA ASN A 326 -11.45 19.20 7.41
C ASN A 326 -11.30 18.83 8.88
N LYS A 327 -10.85 19.78 9.69
CA LYS A 327 -10.48 19.53 11.09
C LYS A 327 -11.66 18.98 11.88
N GLU A 328 -12.82 19.64 11.82
CA GLU A 328 -14.01 19.29 12.61
C GLU A 328 -14.49 17.87 12.32
N ILE A 329 -14.60 17.51 11.04
CA ILE A 329 -15.12 16.19 10.62
C ILE A 329 -14.08 15.07 10.86
N ASN A 330 -12.79 15.39 10.96
CA ASN A 330 -11.73 14.42 11.16
C ASN A 330 -11.35 14.22 12.63
N GLU A 331 -11.93 14.96 13.58
CA GLU A 331 -11.66 14.75 15.00
C GLU A 331 -12.08 13.35 15.49
N ASP A 332 -13.17 12.82 14.94
CA ASP A 332 -13.63 11.44 15.21
C ASP A 332 -12.63 10.36 14.73
N LEU A 333 -11.72 10.73 13.84
CA LEU A 333 -10.69 9.83 13.31
C LEU A 333 -9.36 9.94 14.07
N ASN A 334 -9.29 10.74 15.14
CA ASN A 334 -8.07 10.90 15.93
C ASN A 334 -7.51 9.55 16.39
N ASP A 335 -6.18 9.51 16.42
CA ASP A 335 -5.36 8.37 16.80
C ASP A 335 -5.35 7.17 15.84
N ILE A 336 -6.18 7.17 14.80
CA ILE A 336 -6.10 6.17 13.75
C ILE A 336 -4.80 6.34 12.95
N LYS A 337 -4.05 5.25 12.82
CA LYS A 337 -2.88 5.13 11.93
C LYS A 337 -3.28 4.46 10.62
N PHE A 338 -2.79 4.96 9.50
CA PHE A 338 -3.03 4.38 8.18
C PHE A 338 -1.85 4.65 7.24
N CYS A 339 -1.70 3.82 6.21
CA CYS A 339 -0.71 4.03 5.17
C CYS A 339 -1.30 4.82 4.01
N ASP A 340 -0.54 5.77 3.47
CA ASP A 340 -1.01 6.61 2.37
C ASP A 340 0.16 7.12 1.52
N ILE A 341 -0.16 7.75 0.40
CA ILE A 341 0.81 8.26 -0.55
C ILE A 341 1.50 9.53 -0.02
N PRO A 342 2.82 9.68 -0.20
CA PRO A 342 3.57 10.83 0.29
C PRO A 342 3.15 12.15 -0.37
N TRP A 343 2.72 12.11 -1.63
CA TRP A 343 2.34 13.32 -2.36
C TRP A 343 1.23 14.11 -1.67
N LEU A 344 0.27 13.47 -1.00
CA LEU A 344 -0.82 14.15 -0.30
C LEU A 344 -0.34 15.01 0.89
N TYR A 345 0.77 14.65 1.52
CA TYR A 345 1.28 15.29 2.75
C TYR A 345 2.47 16.22 2.50
N ASN A 346 2.92 16.33 1.24
CA ASN A 346 3.96 17.28 0.86
C ASN A 346 3.38 18.69 0.67
N ASN A 347 3.88 19.65 1.48
CA ASN A 347 3.46 21.05 1.43
C ASN A 347 4.00 21.81 0.20
N ASN A 348 5.04 21.31 -0.46
CA ASN A 348 5.60 21.98 -1.64
C ASN A 348 4.64 21.95 -2.85
N ASN A 349 3.68 21.03 -2.85
CA ASN A 349 2.76 20.80 -3.97
C ASN A 349 1.38 21.44 -3.72
N LEU A 350 1.28 22.43 -2.82
CA LEU A 350 0.01 23.05 -2.43
C LEU A 350 -0.70 23.73 -3.61
N VAL A 351 0.04 24.39 -4.50
CA VAL A 351 -0.54 25.09 -5.67
C VAL A 351 -1.19 24.10 -6.62
N GLU A 352 -0.49 23.03 -6.97
CA GLU A 352 -1.00 21.95 -7.83
C GLU A 352 -2.25 21.31 -7.22
N LYS A 353 -2.21 20.99 -5.93
CA LYS A 353 -3.36 20.41 -5.21
C LYS A 353 -4.57 21.34 -5.19
N ASN A 354 -4.36 22.63 -4.94
CA ASN A 354 -5.46 23.60 -4.84
C ASN A 354 -6.25 23.70 -6.15
N ILE A 355 -5.58 23.65 -7.30
CA ILE A 355 -6.21 23.63 -8.63
C ILE A 355 -7.17 22.42 -8.78
N PHE A 356 -6.82 21.27 -8.20
CA PHE A 356 -7.68 20.08 -8.22
C PHE A 356 -8.82 20.12 -7.19
N LEU A 357 -8.63 20.85 -6.09
CA LEU A 357 -9.58 20.93 -4.97
C LEU A 357 -10.71 21.96 -5.14
N GLU A 358 -10.62 22.85 -6.14
CA GLU A 358 -11.64 23.86 -6.44
C GLU A 358 -13.02 23.26 -6.81
N SER A 359 -13.08 21.98 -7.17
CA SER A 359 -14.35 21.24 -7.32
C SER A 359 -14.47 20.15 -6.26
N SER A 360 -15.51 20.22 -5.43
CA SER A 360 -15.81 19.30 -4.32
C SER A 360 -15.85 17.81 -4.71
N GLU A 361 -16.15 17.50 -5.97
CA GLU A 361 -16.26 16.15 -6.51
C GLU A 361 -14.91 15.45 -6.86
N LYS A 362 -13.77 16.15 -6.78
CA LYS A 362 -12.45 15.62 -7.22
C LYS A 362 -11.53 15.15 -6.09
N LYS A 363 -11.99 15.15 -4.84
CA LYS A 363 -11.12 14.93 -3.66
C LYS A 363 -10.49 13.53 -3.62
N ASP A 364 -11.29 12.49 -3.90
CA ASP A 364 -10.80 11.11 -3.94
C ASP A 364 -9.91 10.80 -5.16
N LEU A 365 -9.77 11.75 -6.10
CA LEU A 365 -9.03 11.56 -7.35
C LEU A 365 -7.55 11.92 -7.25
N LEU A 366 -7.13 12.58 -6.17
CA LEU A 366 -5.74 13.03 -5.98
C LEU A 366 -4.73 11.86 -6.03
N ARG A 367 -5.11 10.68 -5.55
CA ARG A 367 -4.24 9.49 -5.64
C ARG A 367 -4.04 9.01 -7.08
N PHE A 368 -5.06 9.16 -7.93
CA PHE A 368 -4.94 8.86 -9.36
C PHE A 368 -4.07 9.87 -10.10
N VAL A 369 -4.01 11.12 -9.65
CA VAL A 369 -3.02 12.10 -10.15
C VAL A 369 -1.60 11.62 -9.83
N ALA A 370 -1.34 11.22 -8.59
CA ALA A 370 -0.03 10.66 -8.21
C ALA A 370 0.33 9.39 -8.99
N LEU A 371 -0.65 8.51 -9.25
CA LEU A 371 -0.48 7.34 -10.13
C LEU A 371 -0.03 7.76 -11.54
N GLY A 372 -0.66 8.80 -12.11
CA GLY A 372 -0.29 9.35 -13.41
C GLY A 372 1.14 9.90 -13.44
N MET A 373 1.53 10.68 -12.43
CA MET A 373 2.90 11.21 -12.32
C MET A 373 3.93 10.07 -12.30
N ASP A 374 3.68 9.08 -11.45
CA ASP A 374 4.61 7.96 -11.27
C ASP A 374 4.66 7.03 -12.48
N SER A 375 3.60 6.95 -13.28
CA SER A 375 3.64 6.17 -14.52
C SER A 375 4.75 6.65 -15.46
N ILE A 376 4.97 7.97 -15.58
CA ILE A 376 6.06 8.55 -16.37
C ILE A 376 7.42 8.28 -15.73
N LYS A 377 7.54 8.42 -14.40
CA LYS A 377 8.78 8.10 -13.69
C LYS A 377 9.17 6.63 -13.86
N ILE A 378 8.22 5.72 -13.74
CA ILE A 378 8.44 4.27 -13.88
C ILE A 378 8.96 3.95 -15.28
N ILE A 379 8.27 4.34 -16.35
CA ILE A 379 8.67 3.94 -17.71
C ILE A 379 10.05 4.47 -18.08
N ARG A 380 10.41 5.68 -17.61
CA ARG A 380 11.71 6.30 -17.89
C ARG A 380 12.86 5.62 -17.12
N ASN A 381 12.56 4.95 -16.01
CA ASN A 381 13.54 4.27 -15.15
C ASN A 381 13.33 2.75 -15.12
N ILE A 382 12.56 2.19 -16.06
CA ILE A 382 12.18 0.77 -16.01
C ILE A 382 13.39 -0.17 -16.14
N ASN A 383 14.42 0.23 -16.89
CA ASN A 383 15.66 -0.54 -17.00
C ASN A 383 16.45 -0.51 -15.69
N ASP A 384 16.51 0.63 -15.01
CA ASP A 384 17.16 0.76 -13.71
C ASP A 384 16.41 -0.05 -12.64
N LEU A 385 15.07 -0.03 -12.64
CA LEU A 385 14.23 -0.84 -11.77
C LEU A 385 14.43 -2.35 -12.00
N LYS A 386 14.73 -2.79 -13.22
CA LYS A 386 15.08 -4.19 -13.51
C LYS A 386 16.47 -4.58 -13.05
N LEU A 387 17.44 -3.68 -13.25
CA LEU A 387 18.85 -3.94 -12.92
C LEU A 387 19.07 -3.91 -11.40
N PHE A 388 18.45 -2.96 -10.71
CA PHE A 388 18.62 -2.75 -9.29
C PHE A 388 17.37 -3.20 -8.52
N LYS A 389 17.15 -4.51 -8.47
CA LYS A 389 15.99 -5.11 -7.78
C LYS A 389 15.85 -4.67 -6.31
N ASN A 390 16.94 -4.36 -5.62
CA ASN A 390 16.93 -3.98 -4.20
C ASN A 390 16.88 -2.46 -3.96
N LYS A 391 16.68 -1.66 -5.03
CA LYS A 391 16.61 -0.20 -4.93
C LYS A 391 15.21 0.30 -5.26
N TYR A 392 14.90 1.48 -4.73
CA TYR A 392 13.59 2.09 -4.84
C TYR A 392 13.61 3.33 -5.72
N LEU A 393 12.62 3.48 -6.58
CA LEU A 393 12.35 4.74 -7.26
C LEU A 393 11.47 5.62 -6.36
N SER A 394 11.93 6.82 -6.02
CA SER A 394 11.13 7.78 -5.23
C SER A 394 9.95 8.31 -6.05
N GLY A 395 8.75 7.83 -5.76
CA GLY A 395 7.50 8.23 -6.41
C GLY A 395 6.64 9.17 -5.57
N SER A 396 5.64 9.77 -6.23
CA SER A 396 4.55 10.52 -5.62
C SER A 396 3.58 9.61 -4.85
N SER A 397 3.44 8.36 -5.30
CA SER A 397 2.58 7.32 -4.72
C SER A 397 3.28 6.39 -3.73
N GLY A 398 4.56 6.64 -3.42
CA GLY A 398 5.38 5.85 -2.50
C GLY A 398 6.79 5.61 -3.05
N TYR A 399 7.57 4.81 -2.34
CA TYR A 399 8.79 4.24 -2.91
C TYR A 399 8.39 3.06 -3.80
N LEU A 400 8.87 3.05 -5.04
CA LEU A 400 8.42 2.13 -6.08
C LEU A 400 9.52 1.11 -6.37
N GLN A 401 9.15 -0.17 -6.37
CA GLN A 401 10.08 -1.28 -6.65
C GLN A 401 9.44 -2.23 -7.65
N LEU A 402 10.24 -2.79 -8.54
CA LEU A 402 9.76 -3.81 -9.49
C LEU A 402 9.99 -5.20 -8.91
N ASP A 403 8.91 -5.96 -8.75
CA ASP A 403 9.02 -7.36 -8.32
C ASP A 403 9.33 -8.31 -9.50
N GLU A 404 9.50 -9.58 -9.17
CA GLU A 404 9.92 -10.61 -10.13
C GLU A 404 8.86 -10.93 -11.20
N PHE A 405 7.60 -10.55 -10.94
CA PHE A 405 6.43 -10.72 -11.80
C PHE A 405 6.11 -9.47 -12.60
N ASN A 406 7.06 -8.52 -12.66
CA ASN A 406 6.92 -7.21 -13.28
C ASN A 406 5.79 -6.36 -12.67
N LYS A 407 5.45 -6.57 -11.39
CA LYS A 407 4.50 -5.73 -10.65
C LYS A 407 5.27 -4.67 -9.87
N ILE A 408 4.80 -3.43 -9.97
CA ILE A 408 5.36 -2.31 -9.22
C ILE A 408 4.77 -2.31 -7.82
N ARG A 409 5.58 -2.67 -6.83
CA ARG A 409 5.25 -2.57 -5.42
C ARG A 409 5.47 -1.16 -4.92
N ARG A 410 4.69 -0.76 -3.92
CA ARG A 410 4.72 0.57 -3.34
C ARG A 410 4.91 0.48 -1.85
N ASP A 411 5.91 1.19 -1.36
CA ASP A 411 6.07 1.39 0.06
C ASP A 411 5.58 2.78 0.44
N LEU A 412 4.61 2.79 1.35
CA LEU A 412 3.84 3.96 1.71
C LEU A 412 4.37 4.60 2.98
N ILE A 413 3.92 5.83 3.25
CA ILE A 413 4.24 6.51 4.50
C ILE A 413 3.13 6.28 5.53
N ILE A 414 3.51 6.27 6.81
CA ILE A 414 2.55 6.17 7.91
C ILE A 414 1.99 7.54 8.23
N ILE A 415 0.67 7.61 8.32
CA ILE A 415 -0.08 8.79 8.68
C ILE A 415 -0.86 8.51 9.96
N LYS A 416 -0.94 9.52 10.83
CA LYS A 416 -1.78 9.49 12.02
C LYS A 416 -2.64 10.76 12.07
N PHE A 417 -3.92 10.60 12.41
CA PHE A 417 -4.75 11.76 12.74
C PHE A 417 -4.41 12.29 14.13
N LYS A 418 -4.12 13.59 14.22
CA LYS A 418 -3.88 14.30 15.47
C LYS A 418 -4.61 15.65 15.44
N ASN A 419 -5.57 15.82 16.36
CA ASN A 419 -6.43 17.01 16.46
C ASN A 419 -7.14 17.32 15.13
N GLY A 420 -7.67 16.29 14.46
CA GLY A 420 -8.38 16.38 13.19
C GLY A 420 -7.47 16.57 11.96
N ILE A 421 -6.15 16.57 12.13
CA ILE A 421 -5.18 16.76 11.04
C ILE A 421 -4.42 15.46 10.79
N ALA A 422 -4.43 14.99 9.55
CA ALA A 422 -3.64 13.84 9.12
C ALA A 422 -2.15 14.26 8.94
N LYS A 423 -1.25 13.65 9.70
CA LYS A 423 0.19 13.98 9.69
C LYS A 423 1.05 12.74 9.52
N LYS A 424 2.15 12.89 8.78
CA LYS A 424 3.19 11.86 8.69
C LYS A 424 3.78 11.58 10.07
N VAL A 425 3.94 10.31 10.41
CA VAL A 425 4.68 9.82 11.58
C VAL A 425 5.80 8.89 11.14
N SER A 426 6.71 8.55 12.06
CA SER A 426 7.78 7.59 11.76
C SER A 426 7.18 6.21 11.47
N PHE A 427 7.82 5.51 10.53
CA PHE A 427 7.64 4.08 10.38
C PHE A 427 8.11 3.35 11.63
#